data_AF-A0A964ULK4-F1
#
_entry.id   AF-A0A964ULK4-F1
#
_cell.length_a   1.000
_cell.length_b   1.000
_cell.length_c   1.000
_cell.angle_alpha   90.00
_cell.angle_beta   90.00
_cell.angle_gamma   90.00
#
_symmetry.space_group_name_H-M   'P 1'
#
loop_
_entity.id
_entity.type
_entity.pdbx_description
1 polymer ?
#
loop_
_entity_poly.entity_id
_entity_poly.type
_entity_poly.pdbx_seq_one_letter_code
_entity_poly.pdbx_strand_id
1 'polypeptide(L)'
;MEPLLVTLIFWGSYFVVPGVLALLWWRHVPRGGAALLLVFVVLFSWVRFVEPQLLITREQAIELGLSEPQTIVLIADLHLGVFKGERFLARVVRRINEVDPDLVLIAGDLTFHPRRSALPRLMAPLGELEAPTYTVWGNHETQDRFADVRTPLAEILPELGVTLLNNEVVKLPAFTLVGLGTQRSGEDEVALLTGRATTTPHIILTHNPDTT
;
A
#
# COMPACT_ATOMS: atom_id res chain seq x y z
N MET A 1 -9.38 7.86 -12.96
CA MET A 1 -10.77 7.49 -13.29
C MET A 1 -11.70 8.48 -12.61
N GLU A 2 -12.82 8.84 -13.22
CA GLU A 2 -13.88 9.64 -12.58
C GLU A 2 -14.31 9.00 -11.24
N PRO A 3 -14.43 9.75 -10.13
CA PRO A 3 -14.83 9.21 -8.81
C PRO A 3 -16.17 8.47 -8.84
N LEU A 4 -17.07 8.88 -9.73
CA LEU A 4 -18.36 8.22 -9.97
C LEU A 4 -18.19 6.81 -10.54
N LEU A 5 -17.30 6.64 -11.53
CA LEU A 5 -17.06 5.34 -12.14
C LEU A 5 -16.50 4.34 -11.12
N VAL A 6 -15.53 4.78 -10.29
CA VAL A 6 -14.96 3.95 -9.23
C VAL A 6 -16.04 3.54 -8.22
N THR A 7 -16.90 4.48 -7.84
CA THR A 7 -18.03 4.22 -6.94
C THR A 7 -19.04 3.25 -7.54
N LEU A 8 -19.38 3.40 -8.82
CA LEU A 8 -20.28 2.50 -9.55
C LEU A 8 -19.70 1.09 -9.67
N ILE A 9 -18.40 0.95 -9.98
CA ILE A 9 -17.71 -0.35 -10.01
C ILE A 9 -17.75 -0.98 -8.61
N PHE A 10 -17.44 -0.20 -7.57
CA PHE A 10 -17.47 -0.69 -6.20
C PHE A 10 -18.85 -1.22 -5.80
N TRP A 11 -19.91 -0.43 -5.93
CA TRP A 11 -21.26 -0.85 -5.54
C TRP A 11 -21.82 -1.92 -6.48
N GLY A 12 -21.60 -1.77 -7.79
CA GLY A 12 -22.01 -2.74 -8.81
C GLY A 12 -21.42 -4.13 -8.56
N SER A 13 -20.19 -4.21 -8.03
CA SER A 13 -19.56 -5.49 -7.70
C SER A 13 -20.33 -6.31 -6.65
N TYR A 14 -21.07 -5.66 -5.73
CA TYR A 14 -21.92 -6.37 -4.76
C TYR A 14 -23.18 -6.95 -5.39
N PHE A 15 -23.61 -6.45 -6.54
CA PHE A 15 -24.81 -6.90 -7.22
C PHE A 15 -24.56 -8.01 -8.25
N VAL A 16 -23.31 -8.38 -8.52
CA VAL A 16 -22.98 -9.45 -9.49
C VAL A 16 -23.58 -10.79 -9.04
N VAL A 17 -23.37 -11.17 -7.78
CA VAL A 17 -23.90 -12.42 -7.21
C VAL A 17 -25.45 -12.45 -7.24
N PRO A 18 -26.18 -11.50 -6.63
CA PRO A 18 -27.65 -11.52 -6.65
C PRO A 18 -28.21 -11.35 -8.06
N GLY A 19 -27.55 -10.59 -8.94
CA GLY A 19 -27.94 -10.44 -10.34
C GLY A 19 -27.87 -11.76 -11.12
N VAL A 20 -26.79 -12.53 -10.94
CA VAL A 20 -26.68 -13.87 -11.56
C VAL A 20 -27.72 -14.82 -10.99
N LEU A 21 -27.96 -14.82 -9.67
CA LEU A 21 -28.98 -15.66 -9.05
C LEU A 21 -30.39 -15.33 -9.55
N ALA A 22 -30.72 -14.04 -9.69
CA ALA A 22 -31.99 -13.59 -10.26
C ALA A 22 -32.16 -14.02 -11.73
N LEU A 23 -31.08 -13.99 -12.52
CA LEU A 23 -31.10 -14.48 -13.90
C LEU A 23 -31.32 -15.99 -13.99
N LEU A 24 -30.69 -16.77 -13.10
CA LEU A 24 -30.88 -18.22 -12.99
C LEU A 24 -32.31 -18.59 -12.54
N TRP A 25 -32.93 -17.75 -11.69
CA TRP A 25 -34.31 -17.92 -11.26
C TRP A 25 -35.31 -17.57 -12.37
N TRP A 26 -35.08 -16.45 -13.06
CA TRP A 26 -35.98 -15.91 -14.10
C TRP A 26 -35.94 -16.73 -15.39
N ARG A 27 -34.77 -17.25 -15.76
CA ARG A 27 -34.59 -18.04 -16.98
C ARG A 27 -34.40 -19.50 -16.59
N HIS A 28 -35.06 -20.42 -17.29
CA HIS A 28 -34.76 -21.85 -17.20
C HIS A 28 -33.40 -22.16 -17.87
N VAL A 29 -32.30 -21.73 -17.26
CA VAL A 29 -30.94 -21.90 -17.78
C VAL A 29 -30.59 -23.39 -17.79
N PRO A 30 -30.07 -23.93 -18.91
CA PRO A 30 -29.66 -25.34 -18.95
C PRO A 30 -28.52 -25.61 -17.96
N ARG A 31 -28.43 -26.85 -17.45
CA ARG A 31 -27.48 -27.24 -16.40
C ARG A 31 -26.03 -26.84 -16.68
N GLY A 32 -25.57 -26.98 -17.93
CA GLY A 32 -24.22 -26.57 -18.34
C GLY A 32 -23.99 -25.05 -18.25
N GLY A 33 -24.99 -24.24 -18.61
CA GLY A 33 -24.94 -22.78 -18.46
C GLY A 33 -24.95 -22.34 -16.99
N ALA A 34 -25.74 -23.02 -16.16
CA ALA A 34 -25.77 -22.77 -14.72
C ALA A 34 -24.41 -23.07 -14.05
N ALA A 35 -23.73 -24.15 -14.46
CA ALA A 35 -22.40 -24.49 -13.95
C ALA A 35 -21.34 -23.43 -14.31
N LEU A 36 -21.31 -22.95 -15.56
CA LEU A 36 -20.38 -21.90 -15.98
C LEU A 36 -20.61 -20.58 -15.23
N LEU A 37 -21.87 -20.20 -15.04
CA LEU A 37 -22.22 -19.00 -14.27
C LEU A 37 -21.80 -19.12 -12.80
N LEU A 38 -21.96 -20.30 -12.19
CA LEU A 38 -21.49 -20.54 -10.82
C LEU A 38 -19.97 -20.39 -10.72
N VAL A 39 -19.21 -20.97 -11.64
CA VAL A 39 -17.74 -20.83 -11.68
C VAL A 39 -17.35 -19.35 -11.82
N PHE A 40 -18.01 -18.61 -12.72
CA PHE A 40 -17.79 -17.17 -12.87
C PHE A 40 -18.05 -16.41 -11.57
N VAL A 41 -19.17 -16.67 -10.89
CA VAL A 41 -19.51 -15.99 -9.63
C VAL A 41 -18.48 -16.30 -8.55
N VAL A 42 -18.07 -17.56 -8.40
CA VAL A 42 -17.06 -17.97 -7.41
C VAL A 42 -15.72 -17.28 -7.69
N LEU A 43 -15.24 -17.30 -8.93
CA LEU A 43 -13.98 -16.66 -9.31
C LEU A 43 -14.05 -15.14 -9.14
N PHE A 44 -15.15 -14.52 -9.58
CA PHE A 44 -15.36 -13.08 -9.39
C PHE A 44 -15.35 -12.71 -7.92
N SER A 45 -16.09 -13.43 -7.07
CA SER A 45 -16.13 -13.19 -5.63
C SER A 45 -14.76 -13.37 -4.97
N TRP A 46 -14.01 -14.39 -5.39
CA TRP A 46 -12.65 -14.61 -4.91
C TRP A 46 -11.73 -13.45 -5.24
N VAL A 47 -11.61 -13.09 -6.53
CA VAL A 47 -10.74 -11.99 -7.01
C VAL A 47 -11.15 -10.65 -6.42
N ARG A 48 -12.46 -10.42 -6.24
CA ARG A 48 -12.97 -9.13 -5.77
C ARG A 48 -12.87 -8.94 -4.25
N PHE A 49 -13.12 -9.99 -3.46
CA PHE A 49 -13.31 -9.86 -2.01
C PHE A 49 -12.30 -10.63 -1.17
N VAL A 50 -11.72 -11.71 -1.70
CA VAL A 50 -10.82 -12.59 -0.94
C VAL A 50 -9.35 -12.30 -1.25
N GLU A 51 -8.95 -12.43 -2.51
CA GLU A 51 -7.56 -12.26 -2.94
C GLU A 51 -6.93 -10.93 -2.49
N PRO A 52 -7.58 -9.76 -2.63
CA PRO A 52 -6.98 -8.47 -2.24
C PRO A 52 -6.84 -8.29 -0.71
N GLN A 53 -7.44 -9.18 0.07
CA GLN A 53 -7.43 -9.18 1.54
C GLN A 53 -6.44 -10.20 2.13
N LEU A 54 -5.78 -10.99 1.28
CA LEU A 54 -4.74 -11.93 1.70
C LEU A 54 -3.47 -11.17 2.09
N LEU A 55 -2.85 -11.59 3.19
CA LEU A 55 -1.56 -11.11 3.64
C LEU A 55 -0.54 -12.24 3.47
N ILE A 56 0.46 -12.00 2.65
CA ILE A 56 1.53 -12.96 2.37
C ILE A 56 2.84 -12.33 2.84
N THR A 57 3.54 -13.02 3.73
CA THR A 57 4.88 -12.62 4.16
C THR A 57 5.90 -13.37 3.31
N ARG A 58 6.88 -12.64 2.76
CA ARG A 58 8.03 -13.20 2.05
C ARG A 58 9.29 -12.73 2.74
N GLU A 59 10.21 -13.65 2.96
CA GLU A 59 11.49 -13.37 3.61
C GLU A 59 12.60 -13.44 2.57
N GLN A 60 13.51 -12.48 2.61
CA GLN A 60 14.68 -12.41 1.72
C GLN A 60 15.87 -11.94 2.54
N ALA A 61 16.92 -12.76 2.58
CA ALA A 61 18.20 -12.36 3.15
C ALA A 61 19.01 -11.57 2.10
N ILE A 62 19.62 -10.46 2.53
CA ILE A 62 20.50 -9.62 1.70
C ILE A 62 21.79 -9.39 2.49
N GLU A 63 22.91 -9.84 1.92
CA GLU A 63 24.23 -9.67 2.52
C GLU A 63 24.76 -8.26 2.23
N LEU A 64 24.75 -7.39 3.25
CA LEU A 64 25.22 -6.01 3.15
C LEU A 64 26.51 -5.74 3.93
N GLY A 65 27.09 -6.76 4.58
CA GLY A 65 28.29 -6.61 5.42
C GLY A 65 28.05 -5.76 6.67
N LEU A 66 26.82 -5.80 7.22
CA LEU A 66 26.48 -5.12 8.47
C LEU A 66 27.20 -5.79 9.65
N SER A 67 27.48 -5.02 10.70
CA SER A 67 28.08 -5.53 11.92
C SER A 67 27.16 -6.48 12.69
N GLU A 68 25.84 -6.25 12.61
CA GLU A 68 24.79 -7.06 13.24
C GLU A 68 23.66 -7.28 12.23
N PRO A 69 22.92 -8.40 12.29
CA PRO A 69 21.73 -8.61 11.50
C PRO A 69 20.69 -7.50 11.72
N GLN A 70 19.91 -7.20 10.67
CA GLN A 70 18.81 -6.25 10.72
C GLN A 70 17.59 -6.85 10.04
N THR A 71 16.45 -6.85 10.74
CA THR A 71 15.15 -7.28 10.22
C THR A 71 14.37 -6.05 9.79
N ILE A 72 14.15 -5.92 8.48
CA ILE A 72 13.40 -4.80 7.89
C ILE A 72 12.12 -5.36 7.27
N VAL A 73 10.97 -4.82 7.67
CA VAL A 73 9.70 -5.11 7.00
C VAL A 73 9.42 -4.04 5.95
N LEU A 74 9.29 -4.47 4.70
CA LEU A 74 8.91 -3.63 3.58
C LEU A 74 7.46 -3.91 3.17
N ILE A 75 6.64 -2.87 3.13
CA ILE A 75 5.29 -2.89 2.55
C ILE A 75 5.16 -1.76 1.51
N ALA A 76 4.18 -1.89 0.62
CA ALA A 76 3.88 -0.89 -0.40
C ALA A 76 2.41 -1.01 -0.80
N ASP A 77 1.89 -0.04 -1.55
CA ASP A 77 0.63 -0.18 -2.29
C ASP A 77 -0.54 -0.61 -1.39
N LEU A 78 -0.64 0.03 -0.22
CA LEU A 78 -1.72 -0.23 0.73
C LEU A 78 -3.06 0.14 0.11
N HIS A 79 -3.11 1.18 -0.73
CA HIS A 79 -4.29 1.61 -1.48
C HIS A 79 -5.54 1.73 -0.59
N LEU A 80 -5.39 2.38 0.57
CA LEU A 80 -6.47 2.58 1.54
C LEU A 80 -7.48 3.61 1.03
N GLY A 81 -8.75 3.28 1.13
CA GLY A 81 -9.84 4.10 0.61
C GLY A 81 -11.03 3.26 0.20
N VAL A 82 -11.30 3.19 -1.10
CA VAL A 82 -12.54 2.58 -1.62
C VAL A 82 -12.59 1.06 -1.37
N PHE A 83 -11.49 0.34 -1.59
CA PHE A 83 -11.48 -1.13 -1.56
C PHE A 83 -10.89 -1.73 -0.28
N LYS A 84 -9.97 -1.02 0.37
CA LYS A 84 -9.30 -1.43 1.62
C LYS A 84 -9.48 -0.34 2.67
N GLY A 85 -9.70 -0.73 3.91
CA GLY A 85 -9.95 0.20 5.02
C GLY A 85 -9.16 -0.13 6.28
N GLU A 86 -9.46 0.56 7.37
CA GLU A 86 -8.77 0.46 8.67
C GLU A 86 -8.59 -1.00 9.17
N ARG A 87 -9.58 -1.88 8.96
CA ARG A 87 -9.50 -3.29 9.36
C ARG A 87 -8.46 -4.09 8.58
N PHE A 88 -8.22 -3.74 7.31
CA PHE A 88 -7.14 -4.33 6.54
C PHE A 88 -5.80 -3.86 7.11
N LEU A 89 -5.65 -2.55 7.33
CA LEU A 89 -4.42 -1.99 7.87
C LEU A 89 -4.09 -2.52 9.27
N ALA A 90 -5.07 -2.65 10.16
CA ALA A 90 -4.87 -3.23 11.48
C ALA A 90 -4.37 -4.69 11.42
N ARG A 91 -4.82 -5.48 10.44
CA ARG A 91 -4.27 -6.84 10.23
C ARG A 91 -2.84 -6.79 9.71
N VAL A 92 -2.51 -5.82 8.84
CA VAL A 92 -1.14 -5.60 8.36
C VAL A 92 -0.24 -5.23 9.52
N VAL A 93 -0.59 -4.21 10.31
CA VAL A 93 0.20 -3.75 11.47
C VAL A 93 0.42 -4.85 12.48
N ARG A 94 -0.63 -5.61 12.85
CA ARG A 94 -0.47 -6.77 13.74
C ARG A 94 0.53 -7.78 13.17
N ARG A 95 0.46 -8.08 11.88
CA ARG A 95 1.38 -9.02 11.21
C ARG A 95 2.81 -8.48 11.16
N ILE A 96 2.99 -7.16 11.09
CA ILE A 96 4.30 -6.51 11.15
C ILE A 96 4.88 -6.64 12.56
N ASN A 97 4.12 -6.30 13.60
CA ASN A 97 4.59 -6.41 14.99
C ASN A 97 4.90 -7.88 15.37
N GLU A 98 4.16 -8.87 14.84
CA GLU A 98 4.47 -10.30 15.01
C GLU A 98 5.86 -10.71 14.46
N VAL A 99 6.45 -9.92 13.54
CA VAL A 99 7.80 -10.17 13.00
C VAL A 99 8.88 -9.57 13.92
N ASP A 100 8.52 -8.66 14.83
CA ASP A 100 9.45 -7.90 15.68
C ASP A 100 10.60 -7.23 14.88
N PRO A 101 10.29 -6.36 13.90
CA PRO A 101 11.30 -5.78 13.03
C PRO A 101 12.08 -4.64 13.70
N ASP A 102 13.32 -4.44 13.28
CA ASP A 102 14.13 -3.27 13.66
C ASP A 102 13.62 -1.99 12.95
N LEU A 103 12.99 -2.14 11.78
CA LEU A 103 12.56 -1.04 10.92
C LEU A 103 11.38 -1.44 10.04
N VAL A 104 10.44 -0.52 9.84
CA VAL A 104 9.36 -0.66 8.85
C VAL A 104 9.52 0.39 7.77
N LEU A 105 9.49 -0.06 6.51
CA LEU A 105 9.55 0.79 5.33
C LEU A 105 8.26 0.67 4.54
N ILE A 106 7.67 1.81 4.17
CA ILE A 106 6.47 1.90 3.35
C ILE A 106 6.83 2.59 2.02
N ALA A 107 6.85 1.84 0.92
CA ALA A 107 7.24 2.35 -0.39
C ALA A 107 6.10 3.06 -1.13
N GLY A 108 5.37 3.95 -0.45
CA GLY A 108 4.33 4.78 -1.04
C GLY A 108 2.99 4.09 -1.35
N ASP A 109 2.10 4.82 -2.01
CA ASP A 109 0.74 4.43 -2.38
C ASP A 109 -0.08 3.97 -1.17
N LEU A 110 -0.11 4.85 -0.17
CA LEU A 110 -0.86 4.67 1.07
C LEU A 110 -2.37 4.65 0.78
N THR A 111 -2.83 5.45 -0.17
CA THR A 111 -4.25 5.72 -0.39
C THR A 111 -4.71 5.50 -1.82
N PHE A 112 -5.98 5.11 -1.98
CA PHE A 112 -6.64 4.99 -3.27
C PHE A 112 -8.06 5.54 -3.22
N HIS A 113 -8.24 6.74 -3.77
CA HIS A 113 -9.49 7.51 -3.74
C HIS A 113 -10.13 7.58 -2.33
N PRO A 114 -9.40 7.99 -1.29
CA PRO A 114 -9.96 8.11 0.05
C PRO A 114 -10.95 9.27 0.12
N ARG A 115 -11.90 9.18 1.07
CA ARG A 115 -12.60 10.39 1.52
C ARG A 115 -11.65 11.13 2.47
N ARG A 116 -11.37 12.42 2.23
CA ARG A 116 -10.47 13.22 3.08
C ARG A 116 -10.82 13.14 4.58
N SER A 117 -12.10 13.23 4.92
CA SER A 117 -12.59 13.11 6.30
C SER A 117 -12.38 11.73 6.95
N ALA A 118 -12.11 10.70 6.16
CA ALA A 118 -11.83 9.36 6.65
C ALA A 118 -10.33 9.10 6.87
N LEU A 119 -9.43 9.97 6.39
CA LEU A 119 -7.99 9.75 6.48
C LEU A 119 -7.48 9.48 7.90
N PRO A 120 -7.85 10.26 8.94
CA PRO A 120 -7.39 9.97 10.30
C PRO A 120 -7.76 8.56 10.76
N ARG A 121 -9.01 8.15 10.51
CA ARG A 121 -9.50 6.82 10.89
C ARG A 121 -8.87 5.69 10.06
N LEU A 122 -8.67 5.93 8.76
CA LEU A 122 -8.05 4.96 7.86
C LEU A 122 -6.59 4.68 8.23
N MET A 123 -5.86 5.73 8.63
CA MET A 123 -4.44 5.65 8.98
C MET A 123 -4.19 5.26 10.44
N ALA A 124 -5.15 5.48 11.35
CA ALA A 124 -5.00 5.26 12.78
C ALA A 124 -4.26 3.97 13.18
N PRO A 125 -4.48 2.80 12.54
CA PRO A 125 -3.73 1.59 12.90
C PRO A 125 -2.21 1.71 12.76
N LEU A 126 -1.67 2.61 11.93
CA LEU A 126 -0.22 2.84 11.83
C LEU A 126 0.40 3.30 13.17
N GLY A 127 -0.38 3.96 14.03
CA GLY A 127 0.06 4.38 15.36
C GLY A 127 0.26 3.22 16.34
N GLU A 128 -0.09 1.99 15.95
CA GLU A 128 0.16 0.76 16.72
C GLU A 128 1.46 0.05 16.28
N LEU A 129 2.20 0.58 15.30
CA LEU A 129 3.50 0.03 14.90
C LEU A 129 4.52 0.22 16.04
N GLU A 130 5.22 -0.85 16.39
CA GLU A 130 6.17 -0.85 17.51
C GLU A 130 7.59 -0.43 17.09
N ALA A 131 7.91 -0.56 15.81
CA ALA A 131 9.20 -0.24 15.23
C ALA A 131 9.23 1.13 14.54
N PRO A 132 10.40 1.80 14.45
CA PRO A 132 10.56 3.01 13.66
C PRO A 132 10.06 2.80 12.22
N THR A 133 9.23 3.72 11.74
CA THR A 133 8.57 3.57 10.44
C THR A 133 8.87 4.75 9.53
N TYR A 134 9.28 4.46 8.29
CA TYR A 134 9.57 5.45 7.27
C TYR A 134 8.74 5.20 6.02
N THR A 135 8.24 6.27 5.41
CA THR A 135 7.47 6.20 4.16
C THR A 135 7.98 7.21 3.14
N VAL A 136 7.78 6.91 1.86
CA VAL A 136 7.87 7.86 0.75
C VAL A 136 6.49 8.13 0.16
N TRP A 137 6.36 9.14 -0.70
CA TRP A 137 5.14 9.30 -1.49
C TRP A 137 5.09 8.31 -2.64
N GLY A 138 3.92 7.73 -2.87
CA GLY A 138 3.63 7.03 -4.11
C GLY A 138 3.02 7.96 -5.15
N ASN A 139 2.80 7.45 -6.36
CA ASN A 139 2.21 8.26 -7.42
C ASN A 139 0.72 8.53 -7.18
N HIS A 140 0.03 7.69 -6.40
CA HIS A 140 -1.37 7.97 -6.05
C HIS A 140 -1.48 9.23 -5.18
N GLU A 141 -0.54 9.47 -4.27
CA GLU A 141 -0.55 10.68 -3.47
C GLU A 141 -0.17 11.92 -4.30
N THR A 142 0.80 11.82 -5.20
CA THR A 142 1.31 12.97 -5.97
C THR A 142 0.49 13.32 -7.20
N GLN A 143 -0.27 12.36 -7.75
CA GLN A 143 -1.04 12.55 -8.97
C GLN A 143 -2.56 12.53 -8.77
N ASP A 144 -3.08 12.40 -7.54
CA ASP A 144 -4.53 12.46 -7.33
C ASP A 144 -5.05 13.85 -7.75
N ARG A 145 -5.80 13.85 -8.86
CA ARG A 145 -6.37 15.07 -9.46
C ARG A 145 -7.69 15.48 -8.82
N PHE A 146 -8.26 14.64 -7.94
CA PHE A 146 -9.63 14.81 -7.44
C PHE A 146 -9.67 15.40 -6.03
N ALA A 147 -8.65 15.16 -5.21
CA ALA A 147 -8.53 15.75 -3.89
C ALA A 147 -7.07 15.81 -3.44
N ASP A 148 -6.72 16.89 -2.75
CA ASP A 148 -5.45 16.95 -2.01
C ASP A 148 -5.53 15.98 -0.81
N VAL A 149 -4.77 14.89 -0.92
CA VAL A 149 -4.53 13.89 0.12
C VAL A 149 -3.17 14.04 0.78
N ARG A 150 -2.20 14.72 0.13
CA ARG A 150 -0.82 14.84 0.62
C ARG A 150 -0.74 15.70 1.86
N THR A 151 -1.35 16.89 1.85
CA THR A 151 -1.32 17.78 3.01
C THR A 151 -1.88 17.12 4.27
N PRO A 152 -3.10 16.55 4.27
CA PRO A 152 -3.61 15.90 5.47
C PRO A 152 -2.81 14.65 5.87
N LEU A 153 -2.26 13.88 4.92
CA LEU A 153 -1.37 12.75 5.25
C LEU A 153 -0.06 13.23 5.90
N ALA A 154 0.54 14.31 5.39
CA ALA A 154 1.77 14.88 5.95
C ALA A 154 1.58 15.38 7.39
N GLU A 155 0.36 15.80 7.75
CA GLU A 155 0.01 16.18 9.12
C GLU A 155 -0.19 14.95 10.03
N ILE A 156 -0.89 13.91 9.53
CA ILE A 156 -1.29 12.75 10.34
C ILE A 156 -0.16 11.74 10.53
N LEU A 157 0.67 11.49 9.51
CA LEU A 157 1.69 10.44 9.56
C LEU A 157 2.69 10.62 10.72
N PRO A 158 3.24 11.82 10.97
CA PRO A 158 4.15 12.03 12.11
C PRO A 158 3.47 11.79 13.47
N GLU A 159 2.20 12.15 13.63
CA GLU A 159 1.43 11.89 14.85
C GLU A 159 1.26 10.39 15.12
N LEU A 160 1.31 9.57 14.07
CA LEU A 160 1.25 8.10 14.13
C LEU A 160 2.63 7.44 14.18
N GLY A 161 3.70 8.21 14.41
CA GLY A 161 5.08 7.68 14.46
C GLY A 161 5.66 7.29 13.11
N VAL A 162 5.03 7.69 12.00
CA VAL A 162 5.51 7.43 10.63
C VAL A 162 6.25 8.65 10.10
N THR A 163 7.54 8.48 9.82
CA THR A 163 8.38 9.55 9.27
C THR A 163 8.27 9.56 7.75
N LEU A 164 7.84 10.68 7.19
CA LEU A 164 7.90 10.90 5.75
C LEU A 164 9.33 11.26 5.35
N LEU A 165 9.94 10.42 4.50
CA LEU A 165 11.31 10.56 4.03
C LEU A 165 11.34 10.89 2.53
N ASN A 166 10.77 12.02 2.11
CA ASN A 166 10.63 12.33 0.69
C ASN A 166 11.74 13.26 0.20
N ASN A 167 12.70 12.74 -0.58
CA ASN A 167 13.95 13.41 -0.95
C ASN A 167 14.79 13.79 0.28
N GLU A 168 14.87 12.86 1.23
CA GLU A 168 15.55 13.05 2.49
C GLU A 168 16.47 11.88 2.82
N VAL A 169 17.43 12.13 3.71
CA VAL A 169 18.44 11.15 4.10
C VAL A 169 18.53 11.05 5.60
N VAL A 170 18.44 9.83 6.10
CA VAL A 170 18.57 9.51 7.52
C VAL A 170 19.74 8.54 7.69
N LYS A 171 20.65 8.87 8.60
CA LYS A 171 21.75 7.98 8.99
C LYS A 171 21.28 7.13 10.16
N LEU A 172 21.14 5.83 9.93
CA LEU A 172 20.89 4.85 10.99
C LEU A 172 22.23 4.22 11.42
N PRO A 173 22.30 3.58 12.60
CA PRO A 173 23.54 2.99 13.10
C PRO A 173 24.17 1.98 12.13
N ALA A 174 23.34 1.17 11.45
CA ALA A 174 23.79 0.09 10.56
C ALA A 174 23.96 0.53 9.10
N PHE A 175 23.14 1.47 8.61
CA PHE A 175 23.13 1.89 7.21
C PHE A 175 22.56 3.30 7.04
N THR A 176 22.76 3.89 5.88
CA THR A 176 22.09 5.15 5.51
C THR A 176 20.81 4.83 4.75
N LEU A 177 19.68 5.37 5.21
CA LEU A 177 18.40 5.30 4.51
C LEU A 177 18.22 6.57 3.68
N VAL A 178 17.98 6.41 2.38
CA VAL A 178 17.70 7.50 1.45
C VAL A 178 16.29 7.32 0.92
N GLY A 179 15.40 8.27 1.16
CA GLY A 179 14.06 8.24 0.59
C GLY A 179 13.97 9.21 -0.58
N LEU A 180 13.44 8.73 -1.70
CA LEU A 180 13.25 9.53 -2.92
C LEU A 180 11.76 9.75 -3.17
N GLY A 181 11.44 10.90 -3.72
CA GLY A 181 10.13 11.14 -4.31
C GLY A 181 9.86 10.22 -5.50
N THR A 182 8.60 10.21 -5.94
CA THR A 182 8.16 9.34 -7.04
C THR A 182 8.52 9.91 -8.40
N GLN A 183 9.25 9.13 -9.21
CA GLN A 183 9.62 9.45 -10.59
C GLN A 183 8.39 9.71 -11.47
N ARG A 184 7.28 9.03 -11.18
CA ARG A 184 6.01 9.21 -11.92
C ARG A 184 5.55 10.67 -11.93
N SER A 185 5.79 11.43 -10.87
CA SER A 185 5.50 12.87 -10.82
C SER A 185 6.73 13.76 -11.06
N GLY A 186 7.88 13.18 -11.41
CA GLY A 186 9.16 13.90 -11.58
C GLY A 186 9.66 14.54 -10.30
N GLU A 187 9.32 13.96 -9.14
CA GLU A 187 9.72 14.46 -7.82
C GLU A 187 10.93 13.70 -7.27
N ASP A 188 11.54 12.78 -8.03
CA ASP A 188 12.70 11.98 -7.59
C ASP A 188 14.02 12.75 -7.67
N GLU A 189 14.59 13.09 -6.50
CA GLU A 189 15.85 13.83 -6.43
C GLU A 189 17.07 12.89 -6.45
N VAL A 190 17.33 12.29 -7.62
CA VAL A 190 18.44 11.33 -7.83
C VAL A 190 19.81 11.93 -7.53
N ALA A 191 19.94 13.26 -7.61
CA ALA A 191 21.15 13.97 -7.23
C ALA A 191 21.59 13.66 -5.79
N LEU A 192 20.66 13.31 -4.89
CA LEU A 192 20.98 12.84 -3.54
C LEU A 192 21.91 11.63 -3.56
N LEU A 193 21.81 10.73 -4.54
CA LEU A 193 22.64 9.54 -4.63
C LEU A 193 24.08 9.84 -5.09
N THR A 194 24.31 10.97 -5.75
CA THR A 194 25.60 11.31 -6.35
C THR A 194 26.63 11.78 -5.32
N GLY A 195 27.90 11.44 -5.53
CA GLY A 195 29.02 11.95 -4.71
C GLY A 195 29.16 11.35 -3.30
N ARG A 196 28.38 10.34 -2.95
CA ARG A 196 28.52 9.65 -1.66
C ARG A 196 29.52 8.50 -1.78
N ALA A 197 30.75 8.74 -1.31
CA ALA A 197 31.68 7.66 -0.97
C ALA A 197 31.20 7.02 0.34
N THR A 198 30.84 5.75 0.31
CA THR A 198 30.14 5.13 1.43
C THR A 198 31.05 4.17 2.18
N THR A 199 31.30 4.47 3.45
CA THR A 199 31.89 3.52 4.40
C THR A 199 30.82 2.61 5.03
N THR A 200 29.53 2.94 4.87
CA THR A 200 28.37 2.19 5.33
C THR A 200 27.39 1.93 4.18
N PRO A 201 26.66 0.81 4.17
CA PRO A 201 25.73 0.50 3.08
C PRO A 201 24.57 1.52 3.03
N HIS A 202 24.02 1.69 1.83
CA HIS A 202 22.89 2.57 1.56
C HIS A 202 21.67 1.74 1.18
N ILE A 203 20.53 2.04 1.80
CA ILE A 203 19.21 1.52 1.42
C ILE A 203 18.41 2.68 0.83
N ILE A 204 17.89 2.49 -0.38
CA ILE A 204 17.10 3.50 -1.08
C ILE A 204 15.63 3.06 -1.02
N LEU A 205 14.78 3.90 -0.43
CA LEU A 205 13.34 3.75 -0.43
C LEU A 205 12.75 4.66 -1.52
N THR A 206 12.06 4.07 -2.49
CA THR A 206 11.38 4.78 -3.57
C THR A 206 10.14 3.98 -3.99
N HIS A 207 9.12 4.68 -4.45
CA HIS A 207 7.95 4.05 -5.08
C HIS A 207 8.25 3.61 -6.53
N ASN A 208 9.29 4.15 -7.17
CA ASN A 208 9.72 3.76 -8.50
C ASN A 208 11.18 3.27 -8.48
N PRO A 209 11.41 1.95 -8.46
CA PRO A 209 12.78 1.41 -8.48
C PRO A 209 13.50 1.68 -9.81
N ASP A 210 12.77 2.06 -10.86
CA ASP A 210 13.28 2.46 -12.17
C ASP A 210 13.78 3.92 -12.22
N THR A 211 13.86 4.61 -11.07
CA THR A 211 14.47 5.94 -10.96
C THR A 211 15.91 5.91 -11.48
N THR A 212 16.23 6.82 -12.41
CA THR A 212 17.53 6.93 -13.11
C THR A 212 18.13 8.32 -13.02
#